data_AF-A0A929HD70-F1
#
_entry.id   AF-A0A929HD70-F1
#
_cell.length_a   1.000
_cell.length_b   1.000
_cell.length_c   1.000
_cell.angle_alpha   90.00
_cell.angle_beta   90.00
_cell.angle_gamma   90.00
#
_symmetry.space_group_name_H-M   'P 1'
#
loop_
_entity.id
_entity.type
_entity.pdbx_description
1 polymer ?
#
loop_
_entity_poly.entity_id
_entity_poly.type
_entity_poly.pdbx_seq_one_letter_code
_entity_poly.pdbx_strand_id
1 'polypeptide(L)'
;MNTPDLLLELTTGREEGSLSRPFLPDENEIEVTLARNGHKKVFPLFEVSCVMQKEDPNHLSTMQGSYDLMEIETLAGSQHLVRVAKDQPFQTGFYGSFLDMDNPYRSIFFTHLGVKSRRQLNFLGTILEEQGMVSRDTLQEVIRDYNRIKKKRIGETIAEKHNLKQETIEKTLRRMQKEGKVPSTARAGDILMASKLVTQEQIEDAIASQVKEKNKKIGALLVERKHITADQLLSALALKFQLEFVDLDDMEPNPNVMST
;
A
#
# COMPACT_ATOMS: atom_id res chain seq x y z
N MET A 1 -27.12 -4.02 15.49
CA MET A 1 -25.75 -4.56 15.33
C MET A 1 -24.86 -3.39 14.98
N ASN A 2 -23.84 -3.08 15.78
CA ASN A 2 -22.87 -2.04 15.44
C ASN A 2 -22.15 -2.43 14.16
N THR A 3 -22.08 -1.51 13.19
CA THR A 3 -21.24 -1.68 12.01
C THR A 3 -19.79 -1.70 12.46
N PRO A 4 -18.95 -2.67 12.05
CA PRO A 4 -17.55 -2.68 12.43
C PRO A 4 -16.89 -1.37 11.97
N ASP A 5 -16.16 -0.76 12.89
CA ASP A 5 -15.42 0.49 12.74
C ASP A 5 -13.91 0.27 12.80
N LEU A 6 -13.49 -0.97 13.01
CA LEU A 6 -12.10 -1.38 13.11
C LEU A 6 -11.82 -2.68 12.36
N LEU A 7 -10.63 -2.73 11.74
CA LEU A 7 -10.02 -3.93 11.17
C LEU A 7 -8.63 -4.15 11.81
N LEU A 8 -8.47 -5.30 12.42
CA LEU A 8 -7.20 -5.81 12.95
C LEU A 8 -6.53 -6.69 11.90
N GLU A 9 -5.30 -6.36 11.54
CA GLU A 9 -4.41 -7.29 10.85
C GLU A 9 -3.49 -7.94 11.87
N LEU A 10 -3.63 -9.25 12.02
CA LEU A 10 -2.80 -10.09 12.87
C LEU A 10 -1.69 -10.73 12.04
N THR A 11 -0.64 -11.21 12.68
CA THR A 11 0.41 -12.00 12.00
C THR A 11 -0.12 -13.27 11.33
N THR A 12 -1.22 -13.82 11.85
CA THR A 12 -1.81 -15.10 11.39
C THR A 12 -3.17 -14.95 10.71
N GLY A 13 -3.71 -13.73 10.58
CA GLY A 13 -5.05 -13.54 10.04
C GLY A 13 -5.59 -12.11 10.17
N ARG A 14 -6.90 -11.95 10.09
CA ARG A 14 -7.57 -10.65 10.23
C ARG A 14 -8.85 -10.78 11.04
N GLU A 15 -9.20 -9.72 11.75
CA GLU A 15 -10.39 -9.62 12.59
C GLU A 15 -11.09 -8.29 12.36
N GLU A 16 -12.42 -8.32 12.23
CA GLU A 16 -13.25 -7.11 12.17
C GLU A 16 -14.07 -6.98 13.45
N GLY A 17 -14.28 -5.76 13.90
CA GLY A 17 -15.03 -5.52 15.12
C GLY A 17 -15.09 -4.04 15.50
N SER A 18 -15.34 -3.83 16.78
CA SER A 18 -15.33 -2.51 17.40
C SER A 18 -14.57 -2.52 18.72
N LEU A 19 -13.94 -1.40 19.04
CA LEU A 19 -13.26 -1.23 20.31
C LEU A 19 -14.22 -1.47 21.49
N SER A 20 -13.83 -2.35 22.42
CA SER A 20 -14.57 -2.55 23.67
C SER A 20 -14.27 -1.45 24.70
N ARG A 21 -13.13 -0.76 24.53
CA ARG A 21 -12.65 0.40 25.29
C ARG A 21 -11.70 1.22 24.41
N PRO A 22 -11.43 2.50 24.72
CA PRO A 22 -10.47 3.30 23.96
C PRO A 22 -9.13 2.58 23.78
N PHE A 23 -8.59 2.63 22.56
CA PHE A 23 -7.29 2.05 22.27
C PHE A 23 -6.18 2.97 22.77
N LEU A 24 -5.35 2.43 23.67
CA LEU A 24 -4.19 3.11 24.25
C LEU A 24 -2.94 2.30 23.84
N PRO A 25 -2.19 2.75 22.82
CA PRO A 25 -1.07 1.99 22.29
C PRO A 25 -0.07 1.48 23.33
N ASP A 26 0.21 2.27 24.35
CA ASP A 26 1.24 1.98 25.34
C ASP A 26 0.82 0.90 26.36
N GLU A 27 -0.46 0.49 26.38
CA GLU A 27 -0.92 -0.63 27.20
C GLU A 27 -0.56 -2.00 26.63
N ASN A 28 0.07 -2.08 25.45
CA ASN A 28 0.51 -3.32 24.78
C ASN A 28 -0.61 -4.31 24.46
N GLU A 29 -1.87 -3.89 24.50
CA GLU A 29 -3.02 -4.70 24.14
C GLU A 29 -4.12 -3.86 23.49
N ILE A 30 -5.05 -4.55 22.83
CA ILE A 30 -6.28 -3.96 22.31
C ILE A 30 -7.45 -4.89 22.60
N GLU A 31 -8.52 -4.32 23.15
CA GLU A 31 -9.75 -5.06 23.46
C GLU A 31 -10.82 -4.78 22.39
N VAL A 32 -11.25 -5.83 21.70
CA VAL A 32 -12.18 -5.73 20.56
C VAL A 32 -13.37 -6.64 20.76
N THR A 33 -14.55 -6.09 20.52
CA THR A 33 -15.80 -6.81 20.35
C THR A 33 -15.87 -7.30 18.90
N LEU A 34 -15.71 -8.60 18.68
CA LEU A 34 -15.60 -9.19 17.34
C LEU A 34 -16.94 -9.16 16.59
N ALA A 35 -16.94 -8.74 15.33
CA ALA A 35 -18.15 -8.63 14.51
C ALA A 35 -18.84 -9.98 14.26
N ARG A 36 -18.06 -11.07 14.16
CA ARG A 36 -18.58 -12.42 13.84
C ARG A 36 -19.44 -13.06 14.93
N ASN A 37 -19.23 -12.72 16.20
CA ASN A 37 -19.86 -13.40 17.34
C ASN A 37 -20.19 -12.47 18.51
N GLY A 38 -19.83 -11.19 18.45
CA GLY A 38 -20.04 -10.21 19.52
C GLY A 38 -19.20 -10.46 20.76
N HIS A 39 -18.27 -11.42 20.76
CA HIS A 39 -17.42 -11.70 21.92
C HIS A 39 -16.32 -10.67 22.02
N LYS A 40 -16.09 -10.21 23.25
CA LYS A 40 -14.91 -9.40 23.59
C LYS A 40 -13.68 -10.30 23.59
N LYS A 41 -12.61 -9.84 22.98
CA LYS A 41 -11.31 -10.49 22.98
C LYS A 41 -10.22 -9.45 23.13
N VAL A 42 -9.26 -9.74 23.99
CA VAL A 42 -8.03 -8.97 24.16
C VAL A 42 -6.97 -9.56 23.23
N PHE A 43 -6.31 -8.71 22.47
CA PHE A 43 -5.18 -9.06 21.62
C PHE A 43 -3.92 -8.35 22.12
N PRO A 44 -2.86 -9.08 22.46
CA PRO A 44 -1.55 -8.49 22.70
C PRO A 44 -1.00 -7.86 21.41
N LEU A 45 -0.41 -6.66 21.49
CA LEU A 45 0.07 -5.94 20.31
C LEU A 45 1.21 -6.64 19.57
N PHE A 46 1.95 -7.55 20.20
CA PHE A 46 2.97 -8.34 19.50
C PHE A 46 2.38 -9.33 18.48
N GLU A 47 1.09 -9.68 18.59
CA GLU A 47 0.37 -10.50 17.60
C GLU A 47 -0.29 -9.65 16.50
N VAL A 48 -0.35 -8.34 16.72
CA VAL A 48 -1.04 -7.38 15.85
C VAL A 48 -0.04 -6.71 14.94
N SER A 49 -0.24 -6.81 13.63
CA SER A 49 0.56 -6.07 12.64
C SER A 49 0.14 -4.60 12.56
N CYS A 50 -1.17 -4.37 12.45
CA CYS A 50 -1.74 -3.03 12.45
C CYS A 50 -3.22 -3.01 12.83
N VAL A 51 -3.71 -1.83 13.22
CA VAL A 51 -5.08 -1.56 13.61
C VAL A 51 -5.63 -0.44 12.73
N MET A 52 -6.57 -0.73 11.84
CA MET A 52 -7.23 0.26 10.98
C MET A 52 -8.54 0.71 11.61
N GLN A 53 -8.77 2.02 11.66
CA GLN A 53 -9.94 2.61 12.32
C GLN A 53 -10.61 3.68 11.45
N LYS A 54 -11.94 3.73 11.51
CA LYS A 54 -12.74 4.78 10.84
C LYS A 54 -12.45 6.15 11.44
N GLU A 55 -12.39 6.22 12.76
CA GLU A 55 -12.00 7.40 13.53
C GLU A 55 -11.17 6.96 14.73
N ASP A 56 -10.12 7.70 15.06
CA ASP A 56 -9.30 7.48 16.25
C ASP A 56 -8.85 8.84 16.83
N PRO A 57 -9.15 9.16 18.10
CA PRO A 57 -8.72 10.39 18.75
C PRO A 57 -7.19 10.58 18.80
N ASN A 58 -6.42 9.51 18.99
CA ASN A 58 -4.95 9.54 18.98
C ASN A 58 -4.41 9.84 17.59
N HIS A 59 -5.08 9.36 16.53
CA HIS A 59 -4.72 9.74 15.16
C HIS A 59 -4.93 11.24 14.93
N LEU A 60 -6.08 11.78 15.35
CA LEU A 60 -6.41 13.19 15.18
C LEU A 60 -5.40 14.13 15.87
N SER A 61 -4.85 13.73 17.02
CA SER A 61 -3.81 14.51 17.71
C SER A 61 -2.48 14.52 16.95
N THR A 62 -2.16 13.46 16.20
CA THR A 62 -0.95 13.39 15.36
C THR A 62 -1.03 14.21 14.06
N MET A 63 -2.22 14.71 13.69
CA MET A 63 -2.42 15.50 12.46
C MET A 63 -1.87 16.93 12.55
N GLN A 64 -1.48 17.38 13.75
CA GLN A 64 -0.99 18.74 14.01
C GLN A 64 0.54 18.78 13.91
N GLY A 65 1.10 18.67 12.71
CA GLY A 65 2.54 18.75 12.52
C GLY A 65 3.02 18.40 11.12
N SER A 66 4.33 18.49 10.89
CA SER A 66 4.93 18.02 9.64
C SER A 66 4.81 16.50 9.53
N TYR A 67 4.48 16.02 8.34
CA TYR A 67 4.32 14.60 8.06
C TYR A 67 5.21 14.17 6.91
N ASP A 68 5.64 12.91 6.96
CA ASP A 68 6.29 12.23 5.85
C ASP A 68 5.32 11.26 5.19
N LEU A 69 5.40 11.13 3.87
CA LEU A 69 4.71 10.05 3.20
C LEU A 69 5.54 8.76 3.31
N MET A 70 4.91 7.69 3.77
CA MET A 70 5.57 6.44 4.07
C MET A 70 4.90 5.29 3.33
N GLU A 71 5.71 4.42 2.72
CA GLU A 71 5.29 3.07 2.36
C GLU A 71 5.67 2.14 3.52
N ILE A 72 4.66 1.49 4.10
CA ILE A 72 4.81 0.54 5.19
C ILE A 72 4.43 -0.85 4.69
N GLU A 73 5.33 -1.82 4.85
CA GLU A 73 5.03 -3.24 4.66
C GLU A 73 4.90 -3.90 6.04
N THR A 74 3.80 -4.60 6.29
CA THR A 74 3.59 -5.35 7.53
C THR A 74 4.18 -6.75 7.45
N LEU A 75 4.43 -7.40 8.59
CA LEU A 75 4.83 -8.81 8.65
C LEU A 75 3.74 -9.74 8.10
N ALA A 76 2.47 -9.35 8.18
CA ALA A 76 1.36 -10.04 7.52
C ALA A 76 1.37 -9.87 5.98
N GLY A 77 2.31 -9.10 5.43
CA GLY A 77 2.54 -8.93 3.99
C GLY A 77 1.67 -7.87 3.31
N SER A 78 0.94 -7.05 4.08
CA SER A 78 0.16 -5.95 3.52
C SER A 78 1.04 -4.71 3.33
N GLN A 79 0.73 -3.92 2.31
CA GLN A 79 1.44 -2.69 1.98
C GLN A 79 0.50 -1.49 2.07
N HIS A 80 0.93 -0.45 2.78
CA HIS A 80 0.15 0.74 3.05
C HIS A 80 0.92 2.00 2.71
N LEU A 81 0.21 2.94 2.09
CA LEU A 81 0.72 4.29 1.81
C LEU A 81 0.00 5.27 2.71
N VAL A 82 0.76 5.89 3.61
CA VAL A 82 0.21 6.72 4.69
C VAL A 82 1.06 7.95 4.95
N ARG A 83 0.43 9.02 5.43
CA ARG A 83 1.14 10.14 6.05
C ARG A 83 1.43 9.79 7.50
N VAL A 84 2.68 9.91 7.92
CA VAL A 84 3.13 9.64 9.29
C VAL A 84 3.73 10.93 9.83
N ALA A 85 3.18 11.43 10.93
CA ALA A 85 3.75 12.59 11.62
C ALA A 85 5.18 12.26 12.11
N LYS A 86 6.09 13.24 12.02
CA LYS A 86 7.50 13.04 12.39
C LYS A 86 7.67 12.69 13.86
N ASP A 87 6.93 13.37 14.72
CA ASP A 87 6.98 13.20 16.17
C ASP A 87 5.66 12.61 16.68
N GLN A 88 5.72 11.40 17.23
CA GLN A 88 4.57 10.74 17.86
C GLN A 88 4.99 10.14 19.21
N PRO A 89 4.15 10.23 20.24
CA PRO A 89 4.53 9.88 21.61
C PRO A 89 4.43 8.38 21.95
N PHE A 90 3.94 7.55 21.01
CA PHE A 90 3.62 6.14 21.27
C PHE A 90 4.86 5.26 21.22
N GLN A 91 5.05 4.41 22.23
CA GLN A 91 6.25 3.55 22.34
C GLN A 91 6.10 2.22 21.60
N THR A 92 4.87 1.76 21.40
CA THR A 92 4.57 0.45 20.81
C THR A 92 4.37 0.49 19.30
N GLY A 93 4.35 1.69 18.71
CA GLY A 93 4.06 1.87 17.30
C GLY A 93 3.86 3.33 16.89
N PHE A 94 3.20 3.53 15.76
CA PHE A 94 2.91 4.86 15.22
C PHE A 94 1.65 4.86 14.36
N TYR A 95 0.98 6.01 14.30
CA TYR A 95 -0.15 6.24 13.41
C TYR A 95 0.29 6.66 12.01
N GLY A 96 -0.44 6.14 11.03
CA GLY A 96 -0.49 6.58 9.66
C GLY A 96 -1.90 7.07 9.29
N SER A 97 -1.94 8.13 8.48
CA SER A 97 -3.17 8.67 7.91
C SER A 97 -3.30 8.23 6.46
N PHE A 98 -4.42 7.63 6.08
CA PHE A 98 -4.66 7.31 4.68
C PHE A 98 -4.89 8.59 3.87
N LEU A 99 -4.40 8.58 2.63
CA LEU A 99 -4.60 9.70 1.68
C LEU A 99 -5.84 9.50 0.81
N ASP A 100 -6.30 8.27 0.73
CA ASP A 100 -7.43 7.85 -0.09
C ASP A 100 -8.72 8.14 0.67
N MET A 101 -9.51 9.09 0.16
CA MET A 101 -10.80 9.48 0.75
C MET A 101 -11.86 8.40 0.60
N ASP A 102 -11.66 7.44 -0.33
CA ASP A 102 -12.57 6.29 -0.52
C ASP A 102 -12.23 5.12 0.41
N ASN A 103 -11.10 5.19 1.14
CA ASN A 103 -10.76 4.19 2.15
C ASN A 103 -11.75 4.31 3.33
N PRO A 104 -12.48 3.23 3.68
CA PRO A 104 -13.42 3.27 4.81
C PRO A 104 -12.73 3.60 6.13
N TYR A 105 -11.43 3.36 6.25
CA TYR A 105 -10.63 3.70 7.43
C TYR A 105 -9.86 5.00 7.18
N ARG A 106 -9.93 5.94 8.13
CA ARG A 106 -9.14 7.19 8.07
C ARG A 106 -7.71 6.99 8.57
N SER A 107 -7.54 6.10 9.54
CA SER A 107 -6.27 5.91 10.23
C SER A 107 -5.88 4.45 10.33
N ILE A 108 -4.58 4.25 10.54
CA ILE A 108 -3.99 2.95 10.81
C ILE A 108 -2.89 3.13 11.86
N PHE A 109 -2.94 2.35 12.93
CA PHE A 109 -1.84 2.22 13.88
C PHE A 109 -0.98 1.03 13.49
N PHE A 110 0.32 1.23 13.30
CA PHE A 110 1.28 0.16 13.05
C PHE A 110 2.04 -0.16 14.32
N THR A 111 2.06 -1.43 14.74
CA THR A 111 2.93 -1.82 15.85
C THR A 111 4.37 -1.93 15.34
N HIS A 112 5.36 -1.59 16.18
CA HIS A 112 6.77 -1.71 15.76
C HIS A 112 7.15 -3.15 15.39
N LEU A 113 6.64 -4.12 16.16
CA LEU A 113 6.89 -5.55 15.91
C LEU A 113 6.15 -6.06 14.68
N GLY A 114 5.06 -5.41 14.28
CA GLY A 114 4.25 -5.75 13.12
C GLY A 114 4.76 -5.22 11.79
N VAL A 115 5.74 -4.31 11.80
CA VAL A 115 6.27 -3.67 10.60
C VAL A 115 7.49 -4.43 10.09
N LYS A 116 7.40 -4.89 8.85
CA LYS A 116 8.51 -5.53 8.15
C LYS A 116 9.46 -4.50 7.55
N SER A 117 8.92 -3.48 6.90
CA SER A 117 9.71 -2.38 6.35
C SER A 117 8.96 -1.06 6.44
N ARG A 118 9.69 0.00 6.79
CA ARG A 118 9.20 1.38 6.83
C ARG A 118 10.09 2.20 5.92
N ARG A 119 9.61 2.53 4.72
CA ARG A 119 10.37 3.34 3.77
C ARG A 119 9.72 4.70 3.66
N GLN A 120 10.46 5.73 4.06
CA GLN A 120 10.08 7.08 3.71
C GLN A 120 10.04 7.17 2.20
N LEU A 121 8.86 7.45 1.67
CA LEU A 121 8.77 7.97 0.32
C LEU A 121 9.21 9.40 0.46
N ASN A 122 10.52 9.50 0.35
CA ASN A 122 11.30 10.68 0.49
C ASN A 122 10.84 11.53 -0.73
N PHE A 123 9.88 12.43 -0.49
CA PHE A 123 8.74 12.63 -1.40
C PHE A 123 9.08 13.56 -2.53
N LEU A 124 9.56 12.95 -3.61
CA LEU A 124 9.67 13.62 -4.88
C LEU A 124 8.35 14.29 -5.28
N GLY A 125 7.20 13.68 -5.00
CA GLY A 125 5.89 14.26 -5.30
C GLY A 125 5.60 15.58 -4.56
N THR A 126 6.02 15.72 -3.30
CA THR A 126 5.82 16.97 -2.52
C THR A 126 6.80 18.01 -2.99
N ILE A 127 8.05 17.62 -3.26
CA ILE A 127 9.03 18.52 -3.88
C ILE A 127 8.51 19.00 -5.24
N LEU A 128 7.99 18.10 -6.07
CA LEU A 128 7.39 18.43 -7.36
C LEU A 128 6.16 19.33 -7.21
N GLU A 129 5.33 19.15 -6.17
CA GLU A 129 4.17 19.99 -5.87
C GLU A 129 4.61 21.39 -5.39
N GLU A 130 5.56 21.46 -4.46
CA GLU A 130 6.13 22.71 -3.92
C GLU A 130 6.85 23.53 -4.99
N GLN A 131 7.51 22.86 -5.94
CA GLN A 131 8.13 23.51 -7.11
C GLN A 131 7.13 23.83 -8.23
N GLY A 132 5.84 23.53 -8.05
CA GLY A 132 4.79 23.78 -9.05
C GLY A 132 4.87 22.88 -10.29
N MET A 133 5.69 21.82 -10.25
CA MET A 133 5.87 20.86 -11.34
C MET A 133 4.71 19.86 -11.45
N VAL A 134 3.97 19.62 -10.36
CA VAL A 134 2.77 18.78 -10.37
C VAL A 134 1.67 19.41 -9.52
N SER A 135 0.41 19.34 -9.98
CA SER A 135 -0.71 19.83 -9.19
C SER A 135 -1.05 18.87 -8.02
N ARG A 136 -1.66 19.40 -6.97
CA ARG A 136 -2.15 18.61 -5.83
C ARG A 136 -3.13 17.52 -6.27
N ASP A 137 -4.01 17.82 -7.21
CA ASP A 137 -5.02 16.89 -7.71
C ASP A 137 -4.37 15.75 -8.51
N THR A 138 -3.42 16.09 -9.38
CA THR A 138 -2.61 15.11 -10.12
C THR A 138 -1.81 14.21 -9.17
N LEU A 139 -1.22 14.77 -8.12
CA LEU A 139 -0.48 14.01 -7.14
C LEU A 139 -1.39 13.02 -6.38
N GLN A 140 -2.61 13.46 -6.03
CA GLN A 140 -3.60 12.57 -5.41
C GLN A 140 -4.04 11.44 -6.35
N GLU A 141 -4.33 11.74 -7.61
CA GLU A 141 -4.67 10.74 -8.63
C GLU A 141 -3.57 9.67 -8.74
N VAL A 142 -2.32 10.12 -8.82
CA VAL A 142 -1.19 9.21 -8.96
C VAL A 142 -1.00 8.32 -7.75
N ILE A 143 -1.23 8.87 -6.56
CA ILE A 143 -1.22 8.14 -5.29
C ILE A 143 -2.34 7.09 -5.24
N ARG A 144 -3.56 7.42 -5.71
CA ARG A 144 -4.68 6.45 -5.79
C ARG A 144 -4.32 5.29 -6.71
N ASP A 145 -3.78 5.59 -7.88
CA ASP A 145 -3.37 4.54 -8.80
C ASP A 145 -2.21 3.69 -8.28
N TYR A 146 -1.22 4.32 -7.64
CA TYR A 146 -0.14 3.60 -6.97
C TYR A 146 -0.71 2.60 -5.96
N ASN A 147 -1.67 3.03 -5.14
CA ASN A 147 -2.35 2.16 -4.18
C ASN A 147 -3.11 1.03 -4.86
N ARG A 148 -3.80 1.32 -5.98
CA ARG A 148 -4.48 0.29 -6.79
C ARG A 148 -3.50 -0.76 -7.31
N ILE A 149 -2.35 -0.35 -7.85
CA ILE A 149 -1.28 -1.26 -8.32
C ILE A 149 -0.78 -2.16 -7.18
N LYS A 150 -0.56 -1.60 -5.99
CA LYS A 150 -0.07 -2.33 -4.81
C LYS A 150 -1.08 -3.37 -4.31
N LYS A 151 -2.37 -2.98 -4.26
CA LYS A 151 -3.48 -3.84 -3.80
C LYS A 151 -3.90 -4.90 -4.83
N LYS A 152 -3.58 -4.70 -6.11
CA LYS A 152 -3.99 -5.58 -7.22
C LYS A 152 -3.61 -7.05 -6.97
N ARG A 153 -4.59 -7.94 -7.14
CA ARG A 153 -4.41 -9.40 -6.95
C ARG A 153 -3.98 -10.09 -8.24
N ILE A 154 -3.33 -11.26 -8.13
CA ILE A 154 -2.84 -11.98 -9.30
C ILE A 154 -3.97 -12.38 -10.26
N GLY A 155 -5.14 -12.75 -9.73
CA GLY A 155 -6.32 -13.07 -10.55
C GLY A 155 -6.80 -11.88 -11.38
N GLU A 156 -6.72 -10.67 -10.83
CA GLU A 156 -7.06 -9.43 -11.55
C GLU A 156 -6.04 -9.15 -12.66
N THR A 157 -4.74 -9.32 -12.38
CA THR A 157 -3.69 -9.18 -13.41
C THR A 157 -3.85 -10.20 -14.54
N ILE A 158 -4.13 -11.46 -14.22
CA ILE A 158 -4.38 -12.52 -15.19
C ILE A 158 -5.59 -12.16 -16.07
N ALA A 159 -6.69 -11.74 -15.44
CA ALA A 159 -7.92 -11.39 -16.15
C ALA A 159 -7.71 -10.24 -17.14
N GLU A 160 -7.02 -9.18 -16.73
CA GLU A 160 -6.71 -8.04 -17.59
C GLU A 160 -5.75 -8.41 -18.73
N LYS A 161 -4.64 -9.08 -18.43
CA LYS A 161 -3.59 -9.36 -19.42
C LYS A 161 -4.06 -10.31 -20.52
N HIS A 162 -4.93 -11.26 -20.17
CA HIS A 162 -5.47 -12.26 -21.09
C HIS A 162 -6.88 -11.92 -21.57
N ASN A 163 -7.35 -10.69 -21.32
CA ASN A 163 -8.66 -10.16 -21.73
C ASN A 163 -9.83 -11.11 -21.37
N LEU A 164 -9.75 -11.73 -20.19
CA LEU A 164 -10.77 -12.66 -19.73
C LEU A 164 -12.00 -11.88 -19.27
N LYS A 165 -13.14 -12.14 -19.93
CA LYS A 165 -14.41 -11.55 -19.53
C LYS A 165 -14.78 -11.99 -18.11
N GLN A 166 -15.18 -11.04 -17.28
CA GLN A 166 -15.57 -11.28 -15.89
C GLN A 166 -16.70 -12.32 -15.77
N GLU A 167 -17.66 -12.29 -16.70
CA GLU A 167 -18.72 -13.31 -16.78
C GLU A 167 -18.19 -14.74 -16.95
N THR A 168 -17.12 -14.92 -17.75
CA THR A 168 -16.47 -16.23 -17.95
C THR A 168 -15.77 -16.70 -16.68
N ILE A 169 -15.13 -15.78 -15.97
CA ILE A 169 -14.46 -16.07 -14.69
C ILE A 169 -15.50 -16.50 -13.65
N GLU A 170 -16.58 -15.73 -13.50
CA GLU A 170 -17.64 -16.03 -12.54
C GLU A 170 -18.38 -17.33 -12.83
N LYS A 171 -18.74 -17.59 -14.11
CA LYS A 171 -19.38 -18.85 -14.51
C LYS A 171 -18.49 -20.05 -14.19
N THR A 172 -17.19 -19.92 -14.46
CA THR A 172 -16.20 -20.96 -14.20
C THR A 172 -16.01 -21.22 -12.71
N LEU A 173 -15.86 -20.16 -11.90
CA LEU A 173 -15.76 -20.27 -10.45
C LEU A 173 -17.00 -20.98 -9.86
N ARG A 174 -18.20 -20.54 -10.25
CA ARG A 174 -19.46 -21.16 -9.80
C ARG A 174 -19.55 -22.62 -10.19
N ARG A 175 -19.15 -22.98 -11.42
CA ARG A 175 -19.14 -24.37 -11.90
C ARG A 175 -18.18 -25.24 -11.08
N MET A 176 -16.94 -24.78 -10.90
CA MET A 176 -15.91 -25.56 -10.20
C MET A 176 -16.20 -25.76 -8.71
N GLN A 177 -16.82 -24.77 -8.07
CA GLN A 177 -17.29 -24.88 -6.68
C GLN A 177 -18.46 -25.86 -6.55
N LYS A 178 -19.44 -25.81 -7.49
CA LYS A 178 -20.59 -26.72 -7.49
C LYS A 178 -20.19 -28.18 -7.74
N GLU A 179 -19.14 -28.40 -8.53
CA GLU A 179 -18.59 -29.74 -8.81
C GLU A 179 -17.67 -30.26 -7.69
N GLY A 180 -17.42 -29.49 -6.62
CA GLY A 180 -16.55 -29.89 -5.51
C GLY A 180 -15.08 -30.05 -5.89
N LYS A 181 -14.68 -29.62 -7.09
CA LYS A 181 -13.32 -29.79 -7.62
C LYS A 181 -12.31 -28.83 -7.01
N VAL A 182 -12.78 -27.76 -6.38
CA VAL A 182 -11.91 -26.73 -5.82
C VAL A 182 -12.51 -26.19 -4.51
N PRO A 183 -11.73 -26.10 -3.41
CA PRO A 183 -12.21 -25.54 -2.15
C PRO A 183 -12.54 -24.04 -2.29
N SER A 184 -13.44 -23.54 -1.44
CA SER A 184 -13.86 -22.13 -1.40
C SER A 184 -12.71 -21.16 -1.08
N THR A 185 -11.59 -21.66 -0.56
CA THR A 185 -10.37 -20.91 -0.24
C THR A 185 -9.33 -20.88 -1.37
N ALA A 186 -9.57 -21.56 -2.49
CA ALA A 186 -8.60 -21.60 -3.59
C ALA A 186 -8.42 -20.23 -4.24
N ARG A 187 -7.18 -19.94 -4.62
CA ARG A 187 -6.82 -18.66 -5.25
C ARG A 187 -7.34 -18.63 -6.68
N ALA A 188 -7.73 -17.44 -7.14
CA ALA A 188 -8.27 -17.27 -8.49
C ALA A 188 -7.34 -17.83 -9.59
N GLY A 189 -6.01 -17.66 -9.46
CA GLY A 189 -5.05 -18.22 -10.42
C GLY A 189 -5.10 -19.75 -10.53
N ASP A 190 -5.22 -20.44 -9.39
CA ASP A 190 -5.28 -21.91 -9.33
C ASP A 190 -6.58 -22.42 -9.97
N ILE A 191 -7.71 -21.71 -9.75
CA ILE A 191 -9.01 -22.05 -10.36
C ILE A 191 -8.97 -21.82 -11.88
N LEU A 192 -8.42 -20.69 -12.33
CA LEU A 192 -8.32 -20.37 -13.75
C LEU A 192 -7.46 -21.41 -14.49
N MET A 193 -6.36 -21.87 -13.88
CA MET A 193 -5.53 -22.94 -14.44
C MET A 193 -6.25 -24.28 -14.48
N ALA A 194 -6.90 -24.70 -13.38
CA ALA A 194 -7.64 -25.95 -13.29
C ALA A 194 -8.81 -26.02 -14.29
N SER A 195 -9.38 -24.85 -14.62
CA SER A 195 -10.43 -24.71 -15.63
C SER A 195 -9.93 -24.64 -17.08
N LYS A 196 -8.61 -24.72 -17.29
CA LYS A 196 -7.95 -24.56 -18.60
C LYS A 196 -8.24 -23.22 -19.28
N LEU A 197 -8.60 -22.19 -18.51
CA LEU A 197 -8.80 -20.83 -19.03
C LEU A 197 -7.47 -20.08 -19.22
N VAL A 198 -6.44 -20.50 -18.50
CA VAL A 198 -5.08 -19.95 -18.61
C VAL A 198 -4.05 -21.08 -18.52
N THR A 199 -2.90 -20.89 -19.15
CA THR A 199 -1.76 -21.79 -19.05
C THR A 199 -0.84 -21.41 -17.89
N GLN A 200 0.05 -22.33 -17.52
CA GLN A 200 1.11 -22.06 -16.53
C GLN A 200 1.99 -20.87 -16.96
N GLU A 201 2.41 -20.84 -18.23
CA GLU A 201 3.20 -19.76 -18.81
C GLU A 201 2.49 -18.40 -18.71
N GLN A 202 1.18 -18.37 -18.99
CA GLN A 202 0.35 -17.16 -18.86
C GLN A 202 0.22 -16.67 -17.42
N ILE A 203 0.26 -17.58 -16.44
CA ILE A 203 0.27 -17.24 -15.02
C ILE A 203 1.63 -16.68 -14.62
N GLU A 204 2.73 -17.32 -15.04
CA GLU A 204 4.09 -16.86 -14.76
C GLU A 204 4.35 -15.47 -15.33
N ASP A 205 3.91 -15.23 -16.56
CA ASP A 205 3.96 -13.94 -17.22
C ASP A 205 3.13 -12.86 -16.49
N ALA A 206 1.94 -13.23 -15.99
CA ALA A 206 1.12 -12.34 -15.16
C ALA A 206 1.77 -12.03 -13.81
N ILE A 207 2.44 -13.01 -13.18
CA ILE A 207 3.20 -12.82 -11.93
C ILE A 207 4.37 -11.88 -12.16
N ALA A 208 5.18 -12.13 -13.20
CA ALA A 208 6.32 -11.28 -13.55
C ALA A 208 5.88 -9.83 -13.79
N SER A 209 4.77 -9.64 -14.51
CA SER A 209 4.19 -8.33 -14.78
C SER A 209 3.70 -7.66 -13.50
N GLN A 210 2.97 -8.39 -12.64
CA GLN A 210 2.51 -7.86 -11.37
C GLN A 210 3.67 -7.44 -10.46
N VAL A 211 4.73 -8.24 -10.38
CA VAL A 211 5.93 -7.90 -9.60
C VAL A 211 6.58 -6.63 -10.14
N LYS A 212 6.74 -6.53 -11.48
CA LYS A 212 7.28 -5.33 -12.13
C LYS A 212 6.45 -4.09 -11.80
N GLU A 213 5.13 -4.16 -11.95
CA GLU A 213 4.21 -3.07 -11.63
C GLU A 213 4.26 -2.70 -10.15
N LYS A 214 4.24 -3.69 -9.24
CA LYS A 214 4.33 -3.45 -7.79
C LYS A 214 5.68 -2.88 -7.36
N ASN A 215 6.73 -3.02 -8.16
CA ASN A 215 8.04 -2.42 -7.87
C ASN A 215 8.16 -0.96 -8.32
N LYS A 216 7.24 -0.47 -9.17
CA LYS A 216 7.24 0.93 -9.62
C LYS A 216 7.17 1.90 -8.45
N LYS A 217 7.82 3.04 -8.60
CA LYS A 217 7.79 4.17 -7.66
C LYS A 217 6.83 5.24 -8.17
N ILE A 218 6.34 6.08 -7.26
CA ILE A 218 5.46 7.22 -7.60
C ILE A 218 6.11 8.14 -8.65
N GLY A 219 7.41 8.44 -8.51
CA GLY A 219 8.14 9.22 -9.51
C GLY A 219 8.11 8.61 -10.91
N ALA A 220 8.31 7.29 -11.01
CA ALA A 220 8.21 6.58 -12.29
C ALA A 220 6.78 6.63 -12.86
N LEU A 221 5.75 6.52 -12.01
CA LEU A 221 4.36 6.67 -12.44
C LEU A 221 4.04 8.09 -12.93
N LEU A 222 4.60 9.13 -12.30
CA LEU A 222 4.42 10.52 -12.72
C LEU A 222 5.00 10.76 -14.12
N VAL A 223 6.17 10.18 -14.42
CA VAL A 223 6.78 10.24 -15.76
C VAL A 223 5.99 9.40 -16.76
N GLU A 224 5.62 8.17 -16.41
CA GLU A 224 4.87 7.25 -17.28
C GLU A 224 3.52 7.84 -17.70
N ARG A 225 2.85 8.58 -16.80
CA ARG A 225 1.60 9.29 -17.07
C ARG A 225 1.77 10.68 -17.67
N LYS A 226 3.01 11.09 -17.97
CA LYS A 226 3.35 12.38 -18.58
C LYS A 226 2.92 13.58 -17.73
N HIS A 227 2.84 13.42 -16.41
CA HIS A 227 2.61 14.53 -15.50
C HIS A 227 3.89 15.34 -15.25
N ILE A 228 5.05 14.70 -15.35
CA ILE A 228 6.37 15.34 -15.26
C ILE A 228 7.31 14.73 -16.32
N THR A 229 8.38 15.44 -16.66
CA THR A 229 9.47 14.92 -17.50
C THR A 229 10.51 14.15 -16.66
N ALA A 230 11.38 13.40 -17.34
CA ALA A 230 12.53 12.76 -16.69
C ALA A 230 13.46 13.78 -16.05
N ASP A 231 13.65 14.95 -16.66
CA ASP A 231 14.54 16.00 -16.13
C ASP A 231 13.94 16.68 -14.89
N GLN A 232 12.62 16.89 -14.88
CA GLN A 232 11.89 17.36 -13.70
C GLN A 232 12.00 16.35 -12.54
N LEU A 233 11.89 15.05 -12.85
CA LEU A 233 12.11 13.97 -11.88
C LEU A 233 13.54 14.03 -11.32
N LEU A 234 14.54 14.18 -12.19
CA LEU A 234 15.95 14.20 -11.83
C LEU A 234 16.31 15.44 -10.99
N SER A 235 15.78 16.61 -11.36
CA SER A 235 15.93 17.87 -10.63
C SER A 235 15.33 17.79 -9.23
N ALA A 236 14.13 17.23 -9.11
CA ALA A 236 13.51 17.01 -7.79
C ALA A 236 14.30 15.99 -6.95
N LEU A 237 14.97 15.02 -7.58
CA LEU A 237 15.81 14.03 -6.88
C LEU A 237 17.08 14.69 -6.37
N ALA A 238 17.72 15.55 -7.17
CA ALA A 238 18.88 16.32 -6.75
C ALA A 238 18.55 17.20 -5.55
N LEU A 239 17.45 17.96 -5.61
CA LEU A 239 16.99 18.80 -4.50
C LEU A 239 16.76 17.98 -3.22
N LYS A 240 16.07 16.85 -3.35
CA LYS A 240 15.79 15.93 -2.25
C LYS A 240 17.04 15.42 -1.54
N PHE A 241 18.09 15.14 -2.30
CA PHE A 241 19.35 14.61 -1.77
C PHE A 241 20.41 15.69 -1.52
N GLN A 242 20.06 16.97 -1.71
CA GLN A 242 20.99 18.12 -1.64
C GLN A 242 22.21 17.94 -2.55
N LEU A 243 22.01 17.32 -3.71
CA LEU A 243 23.04 17.12 -4.72
C LEU A 243 23.02 18.29 -5.71
N GLU A 244 24.20 18.64 -6.22
CA GLU A 244 24.31 19.59 -7.32
C GLU A 244 23.76 18.93 -8.59
N PHE A 245 22.79 19.57 -9.24
CA PHE A 245 22.26 19.12 -10.52
C PHE A 245 23.15 19.67 -11.62
N VAL A 246 23.85 18.80 -12.34
CA VAL A 246 24.73 19.19 -13.43
C VAL A 246 24.20 18.61 -14.73
N ASP A 247 23.87 19.48 -15.68
CA ASP A 247 23.58 19.06 -17.04
C ASP A 247 24.91 18.71 -17.73
N LEU A 248 25.06 17.45 -18.14
CA LEU A 248 26.29 16.97 -18.76
C LEU A 248 26.48 17.52 -20.16
N ASP A 249 25.41 17.99 -20.81
CA ASP A 249 25.49 18.60 -22.15
C ASP A 249 26.12 20.01 -22.09
N ASP A 250 26.08 20.68 -20.92
CA ASP A 250 26.67 22.00 -20.68
C ASP A 250 28.08 21.95 -20.07
N MET A 251 28.62 20.76 -19.80
CA MET A 251 29.97 20.59 -19.27
C MET A 251 31.01 20.50 -20.40
N GLU A 252 32.02 21.37 -20.39
CA GLU A 252 33.26 21.10 -21.12
C GLU A 252 33.96 19.89 -20.47
N PRO A 253 34.14 18.77 -21.20
CA PRO A 253 34.78 17.59 -20.63
C PRO A 253 36.21 17.93 -20.21
N ASN A 254 36.56 17.67 -18.95
CA ASN A 254 37.94 17.83 -18.50
C ASN A 254 38.81 16.79 -19.24
N PRO A 255 39.74 17.23 -20.11
CA PRO A 255 40.51 16.32 -20.97
C PRO A 255 41.41 15.36 -20.18
N ASN A 256 41.67 15.62 -18.90
CA ASN A 256 42.51 14.77 -18.05
C ASN A 256 41.78 13.55 -17.45
N VAL A 257 40.46 13.41 -17.64
CA VAL A 257 39.67 12.34 -17.00
C VAL A 257 39.26 11.24 -18.00
N MET A 258 39.46 11.45 -19.31
CA MET A 258 39.14 10.46 -20.36
C MET A 258 40.28 9.49 -20.69
N SER A 259 41.20 9.25 -19.76
CA SER A 259 42.33 8.33 -19.95
C SER A 259 42.27 7.18 -18.96
N THR A 260 41.47 6.15 -19.24
CA THR A 260 41.62 4.77 -18.73
C THR A 260 40.89 3.83 -19.68
#